data_AF-A0A2V8XXB8-F1
#
_entry.id   AF-A0A2V8XXB8-F1
#
_cell.length_a   1.000
_cell.length_b   1.000
_cell.length_c   1.000
_cell.angle_alpha   90.00
_cell.angle_beta   90.00
_cell.angle_gamma   90.00
#
_symmetry.space_group_name_H-M   'P 1'
#
loop_
_entity.id
_entity.type
_entity.pdbx_description
1 polymer ?
#
loop_
_entity_poly.entity_id
_entity_poly.type
_entity_poly.pdbx_seq_one_letter_code
_entity_poly.pdbx_strand_id
1 'polypeptide(L)'
;MLHRGPRMTLSCRSVVACLLGFSSIAGAVLAQQGGATAQPSPPGGQQVTFNRDIAPILFHYCAPCHHSGEAGPFPLLTYADAKARARQIAAITSTRFMPPWLPEPQELRFADELRLSAEQIALIQKWVEQEAVEGAAADLPPAPQFVPGWQLGQPDKIIEVEKPYTLAAGGSDMYWNFVFRTPVDRTRWLKAIEIRPGEKRVVHHANILVDRSQSARRQESQPGTGFAGMELKIESETFDPDSHFLFWKPGTVPKPEPEGMSLRLDKDTDLILNIHLQPSGKPEKIQPSLGLYFTDKPATLFPMLLQLENDRQLDIPPGEKRFLVTDEFTLPVDVDLLAIYPHAHYLGKDLQALATLPDGSTKTLIHISQWDLNWQAVYRYAAPVSLPKGTTISMRYTYDNSSENPVNPNDPPRRVVSGNRSSDEMAHLWLQVLPHASADSAFDPRMLLQEAMARHNVGKNPADFEAHYNFAAILQARGVSAEAIQQFEFAVRLRPQDATANNALGAALLAAGRIDDAISHLTAALETQPDNFDAHYNLANALASEDKFLEAIEHYRAAIRLHPDDANTEANLGSALAETGKLSEAKQHFERALRIDPHHKLARENLEQIARDLKNPQE
;
A
#
# COMPACT_ATOMS: atom_id res chain seq x y z
N MET A 1 -4.52 35.61 28.14
CA MET A 1 -5.50 36.70 27.89
C MET A 1 -6.55 36.19 26.93
N LEU A 2 -7.79 36.14 27.39
CA LEU A 2 -8.98 35.69 26.68
C LEU A 2 -9.50 36.79 25.75
N HIS A 3 -9.83 36.46 24.50
CA HIS A 3 -10.91 37.16 23.81
C HIS A 3 -11.73 36.22 22.94
N ARG A 4 -12.95 35.96 23.43
CA ARG A 4 -14.09 35.38 22.71
C ARG A 4 -14.85 36.51 22.01
N GLY A 5 -15.32 36.25 20.80
CA GLY A 5 -16.33 37.02 20.05
C GLY A 5 -17.19 36.06 19.19
N PRO A 6 -18.41 36.44 18.76
CA PRO A 6 -19.62 35.75 19.18
C PRO A 6 -20.27 34.78 18.16
N ARG A 7 -21.10 33.89 18.74
CA ARG A 7 -22.13 33.06 18.08
C ARG A 7 -23.20 33.92 17.40
N MET A 8 -23.71 33.43 16.27
CA MET A 8 -25.05 33.79 15.77
C MET A 8 -25.81 32.52 15.32
N THR A 9 -27.13 32.64 15.43
CA THR A 9 -28.13 31.61 15.67
C THR A 9 -28.79 31.03 14.43
N LEU A 10 -29.42 29.86 14.64
CA LEU A 10 -30.35 29.15 13.76
C LEU A 10 -31.43 30.03 13.12
N SER A 11 -31.90 29.61 11.94
CA SER A 11 -33.33 29.63 11.61
C SER A 11 -33.74 28.42 10.79
N CYS A 12 -34.66 27.66 11.37
CA CYS A 12 -35.41 26.55 10.83
C CYS A 12 -36.48 27.05 9.84
N ARG A 13 -36.89 26.22 8.86
CA ARG A 13 -38.27 26.19 8.34
C ARG A 13 -38.56 24.91 7.54
N SER A 14 -39.39 24.07 8.14
CA SER A 14 -40.09 22.92 7.56
C SER A 14 -41.40 23.36 6.88
N VAL A 15 -41.81 22.69 5.80
CA VAL A 15 -43.22 22.49 5.36
C VAL A 15 -43.25 21.17 4.56
N VAL A 16 -43.65 20.03 5.14
CA VAL A 16 -45.00 19.41 5.20
C VAL A 16 -45.48 18.78 3.88
N ALA A 17 -45.75 17.47 4.00
CA ALA A 17 -46.31 16.53 3.03
C ALA A 17 -47.85 16.57 2.98
N CYS A 18 -48.44 16.03 1.89
CA CYS A 18 -49.78 15.43 1.75
C CYS A 18 -49.97 15.05 0.26
N LEU A 19 -50.76 14.07 -0.17
CA LEU A 19 -51.40 12.89 0.41
C LEU A 19 -51.87 12.02 -0.79
N LEU A 20 -51.91 10.73 -0.54
CA LEU A 20 -52.54 9.62 -1.26
C LEU A 20 -53.85 9.92 -2.03
N GLY A 21 -54.05 9.17 -3.12
CA GLY A 21 -55.35 8.93 -3.74
C GLY A 21 -55.41 7.55 -4.40
N PHE A 22 -55.85 6.53 -3.64
CA PHE A 22 -56.30 5.24 -4.16
C PHE A 22 -57.68 5.38 -4.80
N SER A 23 -57.94 4.66 -5.89
CA SER A 23 -59.29 4.22 -6.24
C SER A 23 -59.25 2.94 -7.08
N SER A 24 -59.74 1.88 -6.46
CA SER A 24 -60.06 0.56 -6.99
C SER A 24 -61.50 0.53 -7.50
N ILE A 25 -61.76 -0.08 -8.66
CA ILE A 25 -63.08 -0.62 -9.02
C ILE A 25 -62.90 -2.01 -9.62
N ALA A 26 -63.63 -2.97 -9.04
CA ALA A 26 -63.77 -4.34 -9.50
C ALA A 26 -65.05 -4.50 -10.34
N GLY A 27 -65.05 -5.49 -11.24
CA GLY A 27 -66.30 -6.16 -11.64
C GLY A 27 -66.46 -6.41 -13.15
N ALA A 28 -66.30 -7.67 -13.54
CA ALA A 28 -67.32 -8.51 -14.20
C ALA A 28 -66.72 -9.38 -15.32
N VAL A 29 -66.75 -10.68 -15.08
CA VAL A 29 -66.46 -11.76 -16.04
C VAL A 29 -67.71 -12.01 -16.87
N LEU A 30 -67.58 -11.96 -18.20
CA LEU A 30 -68.56 -12.52 -19.14
C LEU A 30 -67.79 -13.26 -20.24
N ALA A 31 -68.07 -14.55 -20.35
CA ALA A 31 -67.55 -15.43 -21.37
C ALA A 31 -68.32 -15.25 -22.68
N GLN A 32 -67.62 -15.06 -23.79
CA GLN A 32 -68.13 -15.30 -25.14
C GLN A 32 -67.06 -15.97 -26.01
N GLN A 33 -67.52 -16.97 -26.75
CA GLN A 33 -66.75 -17.85 -27.62
C GLN A 33 -66.41 -17.19 -28.96
N GLY A 34 -65.24 -17.55 -29.50
CA GLY A 34 -65.07 -17.93 -30.91
C GLY A 34 -65.17 -16.83 -31.96
N GLY A 35 -64.04 -16.18 -32.24
CA GLY A 35 -63.81 -15.42 -33.48
C GLY A 35 -62.32 -15.20 -33.67
N ALA A 36 -61.71 -15.89 -34.63
CA ALA A 36 -60.32 -15.69 -35.01
C ALA A 36 -60.17 -14.32 -35.71
N THR A 37 -59.94 -13.29 -34.92
CA THR A 37 -59.45 -11.99 -35.38
C THR A 37 -57.98 -11.91 -35.03
N ALA A 38 -57.14 -11.65 -36.05
CA ALA A 38 -55.72 -11.41 -35.91
C ALA A 38 -55.46 -10.46 -34.72
N GLN A 39 -54.71 -10.94 -33.73
CA GLN A 39 -54.27 -10.11 -32.64
C GLN A 39 -53.44 -8.96 -33.21
N PRO A 40 -53.73 -7.68 -32.86
CA PRO A 40 -52.75 -6.63 -33.10
C PRO A 40 -51.49 -7.02 -32.32
N SER A 41 -50.36 -7.05 -33.02
CA SER A 41 -49.05 -7.26 -32.40
C SER A 41 -48.95 -6.35 -31.18
N PRO A 42 -48.39 -6.84 -30.05
CA PRO A 42 -48.13 -5.98 -28.91
C PRO A 42 -47.28 -4.79 -29.38
N PRO A 43 -47.45 -3.58 -28.81
CA PRO A 43 -46.68 -2.42 -29.22
C PRO A 43 -45.21 -2.81 -29.25
N GLY A 44 -44.63 -2.80 -30.46
CA GLY A 44 -43.32 -3.38 -30.73
C GLY A 44 -42.31 -2.77 -29.76
N GLY A 45 -41.82 -3.60 -28.83
CA GLY A 45 -40.75 -3.18 -27.93
C GLY A 45 -39.60 -2.71 -28.81
N GLN A 46 -39.24 -1.43 -28.67
CA GLN A 46 -38.24 -0.73 -29.49
C GLN A 46 -37.06 -1.65 -29.84
N GLN A 47 -36.73 -1.73 -31.14
CA GLN A 47 -35.62 -2.53 -31.65
C GLN A 47 -34.33 -2.05 -31.00
N VAL A 48 -33.58 -2.96 -30.38
CA VAL A 48 -32.28 -2.69 -29.79
C VAL A 48 -31.24 -2.75 -30.90
N THR A 49 -30.38 -1.74 -30.97
CA THR A 49 -29.37 -1.60 -32.03
C THR A 49 -27.99 -1.42 -31.45
N PHE A 50 -26.97 -1.80 -32.21
CA PHE A 50 -25.59 -1.63 -31.79
C PHE A 50 -25.26 -0.16 -31.54
N ASN A 51 -25.47 0.70 -32.54
CA ASN A 51 -25.07 2.10 -32.50
C ASN A 51 -25.67 2.86 -31.32
N ARG A 52 -26.99 2.70 -31.09
CA ARG A 52 -27.68 3.43 -30.02
C ARG A 52 -27.48 2.81 -28.64
N ASP A 53 -27.61 1.49 -28.52
CA ASP A 53 -27.83 0.84 -27.22
C ASP A 53 -26.62 0.03 -26.74
N ILE A 54 -25.86 -0.60 -27.64
CA ILE A 54 -24.77 -1.54 -27.26
C ILE A 54 -23.39 -0.89 -27.34
N ALA A 55 -23.13 -0.03 -28.33
CA ALA A 55 -21.87 0.67 -28.47
C ALA A 55 -21.52 1.49 -27.21
N PRO A 56 -22.43 2.26 -26.57
CA PRO A 56 -22.13 2.92 -25.31
C PRO A 56 -21.69 1.96 -24.20
N ILE A 57 -22.30 0.76 -24.15
CA ILE A 57 -21.95 -0.26 -23.15
C ILE A 57 -20.56 -0.83 -23.46
N LEU A 58 -20.31 -1.31 -24.68
CA LEU A 58 -19.03 -1.92 -25.02
C LEU A 58 -17.87 -0.93 -24.96
N PHE A 59 -18.08 0.32 -25.38
CA PHE A 59 -17.05 1.36 -25.35
C PHE A 59 -16.64 1.74 -23.92
N HIS A 60 -17.60 1.77 -23.00
CA HIS A 60 -17.30 2.10 -21.61
C HIS A 60 -16.73 0.91 -20.82
N TYR A 61 -17.37 -0.26 -20.92
CA TYR A 61 -17.10 -1.39 -20.02
C TYR A 61 -16.13 -2.43 -20.59
N CYS A 62 -15.94 -2.50 -21.91
CA CYS A 62 -15.18 -3.57 -22.54
C CYS A 62 -13.96 -3.07 -23.31
N ALA A 63 -14.10 -1.97 -24.05
CA ALA A 63 -13.06 -1.41 -24.90
C ALA A 63 -11.74 -1.07 -24.16
N PRO A 64 -11.72 -0.65 -22.88
CA PRO A 64 -10.45 -0.40 -22.16
C PRO A 64 -9.50 -1.60 -22.13
N CYS A 65 -10.04 -2.83 -22.13
CA CYS A 65 -9.24 -4.06 -22.24
C CYS A 65 -9.23 -4.63 -23.66
N HIS A 66 -10.31 -4.42 -24.41
CA HIS A 66 -10.52 -4.95 -25.76
C HIS A 66 -10.18 -3.91 -26.83
N HIS A 67 -8.91 -3.51 -26.88
CA HIS A 67 -8.33 -2.75 -27.97
C HIS A 67 -6.92 -3.25 -28.30
N SER A 68 -6.37 -2.78 -29.42
CA SER A 68 -5.03 -3.22 -29.86
C SER A 68 -3.97 -2.87 -28.83
N GLY A 69 -3.13 -3.85 -28.47
CA GLY A 69 -2.02 -3.68 -27.52
C GLY A 69 -2.33 -3.92 -26.04
N GLU A 70 -3.59 -4.22 -25.70
CA GLU A 70 -4.00 -4.58 -24.33
C GLU A 70 -4.22 -6.08 -24.14
N ALA A 71 -4.61 -6.47 -22.92
CA ALA A 71 -4.77 -7.87 -22.53
C ALA A 71 -5.94 -8.59 -23.24
N GLY A 72 -6.94 -7.86 -23.73
CA GLY A 72 -8.05 -8.43 -24.48
C GLY A 72 -7.58 -9.03 -25.82
N PRO A 73 -7.95 -10.28 -26.15
CA PRO A 73 -7.43 -10.97 -27.33
C PRO A 73 -7.99 -10.44 -28.67
N PHE A 74 -8.97 -9.55 -28.63
CA PHE A 74 -9.62 -8.95 -29.81
C PHE A 74 -10.20 -7.57 -29.47
N PRO A 75 -10.34 -6.68 -30.46
CA PRO A 75 -10.94 -5.36 -30.25
C PRO A 75 -12.47 -5.45 -30.11
N LEU A 76 -13.08 -4.46 -29.44
CA LEU A 76 -14.53 -4.23 -29.38
C LEU A 76 -14.86 -2.75 -29.67
N LEU A 77 -14.32 -2.23 -30.77
CA LEU A 77 -14.41 -0.81 -31.14
C LEU A 77 -15.39 -0.53 -32.29
N THR A 78 -15.85 -1.57 -32.98
CA THR A 78 -16.74 -1.44 -34.13
C THR A 78 -17.93 -2.40 -34.06
N TYR A 79 -18.97 -2.14 -34.85
CA TYR A 79 -20.09 -3.06 -35.01
C TYR A 79 -19.62 -4.45 -35.47
N ALA A 80 -18.70 -4.51 -36.44
CA ALA A 80 -18.18 -5.77 -36.97
C ALA A 80 -17.50 -6.61 -35.88
N ASP A 81 -16.72 -5.98 -35.00
CA ASP A 81 -16.07 -6.64 -33.87
C ASP A 81 -17.08 -7.29 -32.93
N ALA A 82 -18.10 -6.51 -32.53
CA ALA A 82 -19.14 -6.92 -31.61
C ALA A 82 -20.04 -8.00 -32.24
N LYS A 83 -20.47 -7.80 -33.48
CA LYS A 83 -21.35 -8.71 -34.23
C LYS A 83 -20.73 -10.10 -34.38
N ALA A 84 -19.44 -10.17 -34.72
CA ALA A 84 -18.71 -11.43 -34.85
C ALA A 84 -18.71 -12.26 -33.55
N ARG A 85 -18.92 -11.63 -32.39
CA ARG A 85 -18.88 -12.25 -31.06
C ARG A 85 -20.17 -12.07 -30.27
N ALA A 86 -21.25 -11.65 -30.91
CA ALA A 86 -22.48 -11.22 -30.22
C ALA A 86 -22.98 -12.28 -29.22
N ARG A 87 -23.07 -13.54 -29.65
CA ARG A 87 -23.48 -14.67 -28.78
C ARG A 87 -22.52 -14.91 -27.61
N GLN A 88 -21.21 -14.78 -27.84
CA GLN A 88 -20.21 -14.93 -26.78
C GLN A 88 -20.33 -13.79 -25.77
N ILE A 89 -20.45 -12.54 -26.24
CA ILE A 89 -20.64 -11.36 -25.39
C ILE A 89 -21.89 -11.53 -24.52
N ALA A 90 -23.03 -11.92 -25.11
CA ALA A 90 -24.26 -12.17 -24.34
C ALA A 90 -24.09 -13.29 -23.31
N ALA A 91 -23.41 -14.39 -23.67
CA ALA A 91 -23.16 -15.49 -22.75
C ALA A 91 -22.30 -15.07 -21.55
N ILE A 92 -21.13 -14.44 -21.78
CA ILE A 92 -20.20 -14.07 -20.70
C ILE A 92 -20.76 -12.96 -19.79
N THR A 93 -21.54 -12.03 -20.36
CA THR A 93 -22.14 -10.94 -19.58
C THR A 93 -23.31 -11.45 -18.74
N SER A 94 -24.06 -12.44 -19.23
CA SER A 94 -25.17 -13.06 -18.49
C SER A 94 -24.72 -13.79 -17.22
N THR A 95 -23.51 -14.36 -17.23
CA THR A 95 -22.91 -15.02 -16.06
C THR A 95 -22.11 -14.05 -15.19
N ARG A 96 -22.05 -12.76 -15.54
CA ARG A 96 -21.20 -11.74 -14.89
C ARG A 96 -19.71 -12.07 -14.87
N PHE A 97 -19.27 -12.96 -15.77
CA PHE A 97 -17.86 -13.30 -15.91
C PHE A 97 -17.04 -12.11 -16.45
N MET A 98 -17.65 -11.33 -17.35
CA MET A 98 -17.05 -10.14 -17.95
C MET A 98 -18.11 -9.03 -18.13
N PRO A 99 -17.74 -7.75 -17.99
CA PRO A 99 -16.49 -7.26 -17.42
C PRO A 99 -16.35 -7.68 -15.95
N PRO A 100 -15.12 -7.91 -15.48
CA PRO A 100 -14.89 -8.41 -14.13
C PRO A 100 -15.05 -7.26 -13.13
N TRP A 101 -15.91 -7.47 -12.14
CA TRP A 101 -16.11 -6.56 -11.02
C TRP A 101 -16.58 -7.34 -9.79
N LEU A 102 -15.66 -7.53 -8.85
CA LEU A 102 -15.89 -8.39 -7.69
C LEU A 102 -16.84 -7.79 -6.64
N PRO A 103 -16.78 -6.49 -6.30
CA PRO A 103 -17.66 -5.94 -5.27
C PRO A 103 -19.13 -6.05 -5.64
N GLU A 104 -19.94 -6.42 -4.65
CA GLU A 104 -21.40 -6.38 -4.77
C GLU A 104 -21.91 -4.94 -4.85
N PRO A 105 -23.12 -4.72 -5.41
CA PRO A 105 -23.79 -3.44 -5.31
C PRO A 105 -23.98 -3.03 -3.84
N GLN A 106 -23.48 -1.86 -3.47
CA GLN A 106 -23.46 -1.35 -2.09
C GLN A 106 -23.67 0.18 -2.04
N GLU A 107 -23.92 0.72 -0.86
CA GLU A 107 -24.16 2.15 -0.63
C GLU A 107 -22.94 3.00 -1.02
N LEU A 108 -21.75 2.59 -0.58
CA LEU A 108 -20.50 3.29 -0.88
C LEU A 108 -20.04 2.96 -2.31
N ARG A 109 -20.09 3.95 -3.18
CA ARG A 109 -19.72 3.82 -4.60
C ARG A 109 -18.21 3.91 -4.81
N PHE A 110 -17.71 3.16 -5.79
CA PHE A 110 -16.33 3.23 -6.26
C PHE A 110 -16.25 4.08 -7.54
N ALA A 111 -15.15 4.81 -7.72
CA ALA A 111 -14.96 5.72 -8.85
C ALA A 111 -14.83 4.98 -10.19
N ASP A 112 -14.34 3.75 -10.15
CA ASP A 112 -14.03 2.91 -11.31
C ASP A 112 -14.98 1.70 -11.39
N GLU A 113 -16.24 1.86 -10.97
CA GLU A 113 -17.24 0.77 -10.96
C GLU A 113 -17.56 0.29 -12.39
N LEU A 114 -16.95 -0.83 -12.78
CA LEU A 114 -17.11 -1.46 -14.09
C LEU A 114 -18.12 -2.62 -14.09
N ARG A 115 -19.14 -2.56 -13.23
CA ARG A 115 -20.20 -3.58 -13.17
C ARG A 115 -21.33 -3.27 -14.15
N LEU A 116 -21.69 -4.25 -14.99
CA LEU A 116 -22.92 -4.15 -15.79
C LEU A 116 -24.16 -4.29 -14.90
N SER A 117 -25.08 -3.34 -15.05
CA SER A 117 -26.43 -3.40 -14.50
C SER A 117 -27.25 -4.54 -15.12
N ALA A 118 -28.32 -4.96 -14.45
CA ALA A 118 -29.21 -5.99 -14.98
C ALA A 118 -29.87 -5.54 -16.30
N GLU A 119 -30.18 -4.25 -16.41
CA GLU A 119 -30.77 -3.62 -17.58
C GLU A 119 -29.81 -3.64 -18.78
N GLN A 120 -28.53 -3.31 -18.55
CA GLN A 120 -27.50 -3.37 -19.60
C GLN A 120 -27.27 -4.80 -20.10
N ILE A 121 -27.25 -5.80 -19.20
CA ILE A 121 -27.15 -7.22 -19.58
C ILE A 121 -28.37 -7.62 -20.41
N ALA A 122 -29.58 -7.23 -19.99
CA ALA A 122 -30.80 -7.51 -20.72
C ALA A 122 -30.82 -6.85 -22.11
N LEU A 123 -30.27 -5.64 -22.26
CA LEU A 123 -30.12 -4.98 -23.56
C LEU A 123 -29.18 -5.76 -24.48
N ILE A 124 -28.03 -6.22 -23.98
CA ILE A 124 -27.11 -7.07 -24.75
C ILE A 124 -27.81 -8.35 -25.21
N GLN A 125 -28.51 -9.04 -24.31
CA GLN A 125 -29.24 -10.26 -24.64
C GLN A 125 -30.29 -10.01 -25.72
N LYS A 126 -31.13 -8.99 -25.51
CA LYS A 126 -32.19 -8.61 -26.46
C LYS A 126 -31.62 -8.21 -27.83
N TRP A 127 -30.48 -7.51 -27.87
CA TRP A 127 -29.81 -7.20 -29.13
C TRP A 127 -29.41 -8.47 -29.89
N VAL A 128 -28.85 -9.47 -29.20
CA VAL A 128 -28.47 -10.75 -29.83
C VAL A 128 -29.68 -11.56 -30.29
N GLU A 129 -30.75 -11.58 -29.50
CA GLU A 129 -32.03 -12.21 -29.87
C GLU A 129 -32.66 -11.56 -31.11
N GLN A 130 -32.51 -10.25 -31.24
CA GLN A 130 -32.95 -9.46 -32.40
C GLN A 130 -31.92 -9.45 -33.53
N GLU A 131 -31.18 -10.54 -33.69
CA GLU A 131 -30.19 -10.74 -34.74
C GLU A 131 -29.07 -9.69 -34.78
N ALA A 132 -28.72 -9.10 -33.63
CA ALA A 132 -27.61 -8.16 -33.45
C ALA A 132 -27.52 -7.10 -34.55
N VAL A 133 -28.57 -6.28 -34.69
CA VAL A 133 -28.70 -5.25 -35.74
C VAL A 133 -27.82 -4.03 -35.44
N GLU A 134 -27.22 -3.43 -36.47
CA GLU A 134 -26.31 -2.28 -36.34
C GLU A 134 -27.01 -0.99 -35.89
N GLY A 135 -28.13 -0.63 -36.53
CA GLY A 135 -28.84 0.64 -36.28
C GLY A 135 -28.38 1.78 -37.18
N ALA A 136 -28.91 2.98 -36.96
CA ALA A 136 -28.60 4.15 -37.78
C ALA A 136 -27.19 4.67 -37.46
N ALA A 137 -26.41 5.05 -38.48
CA ALA A 137 -25.05 5.56 -38.30
C ALA A 137 -25.00 6.84 -37.44
N ALA A 138 -26.05 7.67 -37.47
CA ALA A 138 -26.15 8.88 -36.67
C ALA A 138 -26.27 8.63 -35.16
N ASP A 139 -26.65 7.42 -34.75
CA ASP A 139 -26.79 7.05 -33.34
C ASP A 139 -25.48 6.53 -32.73
N LEU A 140 -24.44 6.28 -33.55
CA LEU A 140 -23.18 5.72 -33.07
C LEU A 140 -22.41 6.78 -32.25
N PRO A 141 -22.15 6.54 -30.95
CA PRO A 141 -21.32 7.45 -30.17
C PRO A 141 -19.89 7.48 -30.73
N PRO A 142 -19.14 8.57 -30.49
CA PRO A 142 -17.71 8.60 -30.78
C PRO A 142 -17.00 7.39 -30.13
N ALA A 143 -16.23 6.66 -30.92
CA ALA A 143 -15.41 5.57 -30.40
C ALA A 143 -14.38 6.14 -29.39
N PRO A 144 -14.09 5.40 -28.30
CA PRO A 144 -13.08 5.80 -27.34
C PRO A 144 -11.73 5.94 -28.04
N GLN A 145 -11.01 7.02 -27.72
CA GLN A 145 -9.67 7.25 -28.23
C GLN A 145 -8.66 6.75 -27.21
N PHE A 146 -7.78 5.85 -27.65
CA PHE A 146 -6.68 5.34 -26.85
C PHE A 146 -5.38 5.97 -27.33
N VAL A 147 -4.62 6.56 -26.42
CA VAL A 147 -3.34 7.18 -26.75
C VAL A 147 -2.30 6.06 -26.91
N PRO A 148 -1.60 5.95 -28.04
CA PRO A 148 -0.48 5.01 -28.14
C PRO A 148 0.64 5.42 -27.17
N GLY A 149 1.12 4.47 -26.36
CA GLY A 149 2.19 4.74 -25.38
C GLY A 149 1.65 5.22 -24.04
N TRP A 150 1.99 6.46 -23.65
CA TRP A 150 1.72 7.02 -22.32
C TRP A 150 0.33 7.68 -22.26
N GLN A 151 -0.56 7.14 -21.44
CA GLN A 151 -1.97 7.53 -21.39
C GLN A 151 -2.17 8.93 -20.79
N LEU A 152 -1.31 9.37 -19.87
CA LEU A 152 -1.38 10.71 -19.27
C LEU A 152 -0.69 11.80 -20.13
N GLY A 153 -0.27 11.47 -21.35
CA GLY A 153 0.56 12.33 -22.20
C GLY A 153 2.05 12.05 -22.03
N GLN A 154 2.92 12.92 -22.55
CA GLN A 154 4.36 12.71 -22.44
C GLN A 154 4.83 12.86 -20.98
N PRO A 155 5.51 11.86 -20.39
CA PRO A 155 6.10 12.00 -19.06
C PRO A 155 7.23 13.02 -19.05
N ASP A 156 7.37 13.73 -17.94
CA ASP A 156 8.51 14.64 -17.71
C ASP A 156 9.83 13.86 -17.65
N LYS A 157 9.77 12.63 -17.11
CA LYS A 157 10.89 11.69 -17.12
C LYS A 157 10.41 10.26 -17.33
N ILE A 158 11.09 9.55 -18.22
CA ILE A 158 10.96 8.10 -18.36
C ILE A 158 12.18 7.47 -17.70
N ILE A 159 11.95 6.46 -16.86
CA ILE A 159 13.00 5.61 -16.30
C ILE A 159 12.76 4.17 -16.71
N GLU A 160 13.82 3.51 -17.17
CA GLU A 160 13.80 2.12 -17.60
C GLU A 160 14.58 1.26 -16.61
N VAL A 161 14.20 -0.01 -16.50
CA VAL A 161 15.00 -0.96 -15.74
C VAL A 161 16.37 -1.13 -16.38
N GLU A 162 17.42 -1.24 -15.58
CA GLU A 162 18.79 -1.42 -16.07
C GLU A 162 18.99 -2.79 -16.74
N LYS A 163 18.44 -3.86 -16.15
CA LYS A 163 18.51 -5.21 -16.71
C LYS A 163 17.12 -5.82 -16.82
N PRO A 164 16.78 -6.44 -17.97
CA PRO A 164 15.54 -7.18 -18.11
C PRO A 164 15.57 -8.47 -17.29
N TYR A 165 14.39 -8.95 -16.92
CA TYR A 165 14.19 -10.27 -16.33
C TYR A 165 13.65 -11.25 -17.38
N THR A 166 14.07 -12.51 -17.31
CA THR A 166 13.52 -13.57 -18.17
C THR A 166 12.63 -14.48 -17.34
N LEU A 167 11.32 -14.41 -17.57
CA LEU A 167 10.36 -15.32 -16.97
C LEU A 167 10.47 -16.68 -17.66
N ALA A 168 10.48 -17.75 -16.86
CA ALA A 168 10.50 -19.12 -17.37
C ALA A 168 9.19 -19.49 -18.09
N ALA A 169 9.25 -20.49 -18.97
CA ALA A 169 8.10 -20.94 -19.75
C ALA A 169 6.97 -21.56 -18.91
N GLY A 170 7.30 -22.14 -17.76
CA GLY A 170 6.34 -22.78 -16.86
C GLY A 170 6.83 -22.72 -15.42
N GLY A 171 6.06 -23.32 -14.52
CA GLY A 171 6.27 -23.22 -13.07
C GLY A 171 5.09 -22.54 -12.39
N SER A 172 5.25 -22.25 -11.10
CA SER A 172 4.30 -21.41 -10.38
C SER A 172 4.45 -19.95 -10.76
N ASP A 173 3.50 -19.14 -10.32
CA ASP A 173 3.60 -17.69 -10.33
C ASP A 173 4.91 -17.19 -9.71
N MET A 174 5.39 -16.06 -10.21
CA MET A 174 6.65 -15.44 -9.79
C MET A 174 6.41 -14.00 -9.35
N TYR A 175 6.95 -13.63 -8.19
CA TYR A 175 7.06 -12.24 -7.78
C TYR A 175 8.48 -11.76 -8.00
N TRP A 176 8.64 -10.66 -8.74
CA TRP A 176 9.93 -10.07 -9.04
C TRP A 176 9.96 -8.59 -8.67
N ASN A 177 11.08 -8.12 -8.14
CA ASN A 177 11.30 -6.75 -7.70
C ASN A 177 12.34 -6.08 -8.58
N PHE A 178 11.93 -5.04 -9.29
CA PHE A 178 12.85 -4.19 -10.04
C PHE A 178 13.15 -2.93 -9.25
N VAL A 179 14.44 -2.62 -9.06
CA VAL A 179 14.89 -1.41 -8.39
C VAL A 179 15.11 -0.30 -9.43
N PHE A 180 14.26 0.72 -9.41
CA PHE A 180 14.39 1.90 -10.27
C PHE A 180 15.10 3.02 -9.51
N ARG A 181 16.34 3.31 -9.92
CA ARG A 181 17.13 4.42 -9.40
C ARG A 181 16.59 5.74 -9.95
N THR A 182 16.04 6.60 -9.08
CA THR A 182 15.41 7.83 -9.57
C THR A 182 16.43 8.93 -9.85
N PRO A 183 16.32 9.64 -10.98
CA PRO A 183 17.31 10.62 -11.39
C PRO A 183 16.98 12.02 -10.84
N VAL A 184 16.75 12.14 -9.53
CA VAL A 184 16.50 13.44 -8.88
C VAL A 184 17.68 13.86 -8.00
N ASP A 185 18.09 15.12 -8.14
CA ASP A 185 19.22 15.75 -7.45
C ASP A 185 18.81 16.51 -6.17
N ARG A 186 17.50 16.73 -6.00
CA ARG A 186 16.84 17.43 -4.89
C ARG A 186 15.42 16.90 -4.73
N THR A 187 14.73 17.29 -3.66
CA THR A 187 13.31 16.99 -3.46
C THR A 187 12.45 17.48 -4.63
N ARG A 188 11.60 16.58 -5.15
CA ARG A 188 10.62 16.83 -6.20
C ARG A 188 9.29 16.18 -5.82
N TRP A 189 8.22 16.59 -6.50
CA TRP A 189 6.86 16.13 -6.22
C TRP A 189 6.25 15.51 -7.47
N LEU A 190 5.74 14.29 -7.35
CA LEU A 190 5.09 13.57 -8.42
C LEU A 190 3.58 13.70 -8.27
N LYS A 191 2.91 14.21 -9.31
CA LYS A 191 1.44 14.21 -9.39
C LYS A 191 0.89 12.90 -9.97
N ALA A 192 1.73 12.12 -10.66
CA ALA A 192 1.35 10.83 -11.20
C ALA A 192 2.59 9.96 -11.47
N ILE A 193 2.40 8.65 -11.40
CA ILE A 193 3.32 7.65 -11.95
C ILE A 193 2.51 6.76 -12.88
N GLU A 194 3.01 6.52 -14.08
CA GLU A 194 2.44 5.56 -15.02
C GLU A 194 3.36 4.34 -15.16
N ILE A 195 2.83 3.16 -14.84
CA ILE A 195 3.56 1.89 -14.94
C ILE A 195 3.36 1.32 -16.35
N ARG A 196 4.46 1.06 -17.05
CA ARG A 196 4.47 0.23 -18.27
C ARG A 196 5.20 -1.06 -17.96
N PRO A 197 4.50 -2.18 -17.71
CA PRO A 197 5.13 -3.37 -17.14
C PRO A 197 5.92 -4.22 -18.15
N GLY A 198 5.94 -3.83 -19.44
CA GLY A 198 6.55 -4.61 -20.52
C GLY A 198 5.54 -5.55 -21.17
N GLU A 199 5.81 -6.86 -21.15
CA GLU A 199 4.92 -7.89 -21.72
C GLU A 199 3.65 -8.06 -20.87
N LYS A 200 2.60 -7.28 -21.19
CA LYS A 200 1.36 -7.21 -20.39
C LYS A 200 0.65 -8.55 -20.22
N ARG A 201 0.84 -9.52 -21.13
CA ARG A 201 0.10 -10.80 -21.11
C ARG A 201 0.49 -11.73 -19.97
N VAL A 202 1.70 -11.55 -19.42
CA VAL A 202 2.19 -12.36 -18.30
C VAL A 202 2.18 -11.61 -16.98
N VAL A 203 1.71 -10.36 -16.96
CA VAL A 203 1.69 -9.53 -15.76
C VAL A 203 0.29 -9.53 -15.20
N HIS A 204 0.14 -10.11 -14.03
CA HIS A 204 -1.12 -10.18 -13.33
C HIS A 204 -1.44 -8.83 -12.65
N HIS A 205 -0.48 -8.29 -11.90
CA HIS A 205 -0.49 -6.92 -11.39
C HIS A 205 0.94 -6.47 -11.06
N ALA A 206 1.08 -5.18 -10.76
CA ALA A 206 2.32 -4.59 -10.27
C ALA A 206 2.01 -3.47 -9.27
N ASN A 207 2.90 -3.28 -8.31
CA ASN A 207 2.84 -2.18 -7.35
C ASN A 207 4.21 -1.55 -7.15
N ILE A 208 4.24 -0.26 -6.82
CA ILE A 208 5.45 0.46 -6.50
C ILE A 208 5.54 0.69 -4.99
N LEU A 209 6.70 0.37 -4.42
CA LEU A 209 7.12 0.80 -3.09
C LEU A 209 8.16 1.92 -3.23
N VAL A 210 8.26 2.77 -2.21
CA VAL A 210 9.22 3.88 -2.19
C VAL A 210 10.31 3.57 -1.17
N ASP A 211 11.53 3.34 -1.65
CA ASP A 211 12.68 3.01 -0.82
C ASP A 211 13.61 4.22 -0.68
N ARG A 212 13.48 4.91 0.46
CA ARG A 212 14.26 6.12 0.76
C ARG A 212 15.65 5.82 1.30
N SER A 213 15.88 4.59 1.79
CA SER A 213 17.17 4.15 2.36
C SER A 213 18.03 3.38 1.35
N GLN A 214 17.48 3.09 0.16
CA GLN A 214 18.10 2.24 -0.86
C GLN A 214 18.37 0.81 -0.35
N SER A 215 17.68 0.40 0.72
CA SER A 215 17.85 -0.90 1.37
C SER A 215 17.59 -2.08 0.45
N ALA A 216 16.64 -1.96 -0.49
CA ALA A 216 16.30 -3.00 -1.46
C ALA A 216 17.49 -3.35 -2.38
N ARG A 217 18.43 -2.42 -2.61
CA ARG A 217 19.63 -2.70 -3.42
C ARG A 217 20.48 -3.83 -2.85
N ARG A 218 20.46 -4.06 -1.53
CA ARG A 218 21.22 -5.15 -0.89
C ARG A 218 20.70 -6.54 -1.25
N GLN A 219 19.47 -6.64 -1.72
CA GLN A 219 18.89 -7.90 -2.18
C GLN A 219 19.26 -8.22 -3.64
N GLU A 220 19.75 -7.23 -4.40
CA GLU A 220 20.21 -7.47 -5.76
C GLU A 220 21.51 -8.28 -5.76
N SER A 221 21.55 -9.39 -6.51
CA SER A 221 22.78 -10.16 -6.71
C SER A 221 23.86 -9.35 -7.43
N GLN A 222 23.45 -8.42 -8.29
CA GLN A 222 24.28 -7.40 -8.92
C GLN A 222 23.42 -6.16 -9.13
N PRO A 223 24.00 -4.95 -9.13
CA PRO A 223 23.24 -3.73 -9.39
C PRO A 223 22.36 -3.85 -10.65
N GLY A 224 21.08 -3.50 -10.47
CA GLY A 224 20.08 -3.41 -11.52
C GLY A 224 19.45 -4.75 -11.94
N THR A 225 19.82 -5.89 -11.35
CA THR A 225 19.21 -7.20 -11.70
C THR A 225 17.82 -7.37 -11.13
N GLY A 226 17.47 -6.64 -10.07
CA GLY A 226 16.31 -6.99 -9.25
C GLY A 226 16.51 -8.29 -8.46
N PHE A 227 15.43 -8.75 -7.82
CA PHE A 227 15.39 -9.95 -6.97
C PHE A 227 13.97 -10.53 -6.84
N ALA A 228 13.84 -11.80 -6.45
CA ALA A 228 12.55 -12.45 -6.26
C ALA A 228 11.95 -12.14 -4.88
N GLY A 229 10.61 -12.15 -4.77
CA GLY A 229 9.92 -12.04 -3.49
C GLY A 229 8.64 -11.20 -3.56
N MET A 230 7.58 -11.64 -2.87
CA MET A 230 6.33 -10.91 -2.74
C MET A 230 6.43 -9.84 -1.65
N GLU A 231 6.84 -10.25 -0.45
CA GLU A 231 6.98 -9.35 0.70
C GLU A 231 8.35 -8.68 0.69
N LEU A 232 8.36 -7.36 0.76
CA LEU A 232 9.58 -6.56 0.86
C LEU A 232 9.69 -5.95 2.26
N LYS A 233 10.88 -6.06 2.82
CA LYS A 233 11.29 -5.26 3.97
C LYS A 233 12.10 -4.08 3.44
N ILE A 234 11.54 -2.89 3.55
CA ILE A 234 12.21 -1.63 3.25
C ILE A 234 12.56 -0.95 4.58
N GLU A 235 13.83 -0.66 4.77
CA GLU A 235 14.28 0.07 5.95
C GLU A 235 13.98 1.56 5.80
N SER A 236 13.68 2.23 6.91
CA SER A 236 13.50 3.68 6.93
C SER A 236 14.10 4.30 8.18
N GLU A 237 14.86 5.37 7.98
CA GLU A 237 15.41 6.22 9.04
C GLU A 237 14.55 7.46 9.31
N THR A 238 13.56 7.71 8.44
CA THR A 238 12.67 8.87 8.54
C THR A 238 11.22 8.42 8.68
N PHE A 239 10.44 9.20 9.45
CA PHE A 239 9.01 8.97 9.55
C PHE A 239 8.30 9.51 8.31
N ASP A 240 8.16 8.64 7.30
CA ASP A 240 7.34 8.90 6.11
C ASP A 240 6.75 7.58 5.60
N PRO A 241 5.62 7.11 6.19
CA PRO A 241 5.06 5.81 5.88
C PRO A 241 4.53 5.72 4.45
N ASP A 242 4.37 4.48 3.97
CA ASP A 242 3.70 4.22 2.70
C ASP A 242 2.29 4.83 2.69
N SER A 243 2.01 5.55 1.62
CA SER A 243 0.92 6.54 1.60
C SER A 243 0.01 6.41 0.37
N HIS A 244 0.51 5.87 -0.74
CA HIS A 244 -0.24 5.80 -2.00
C HIS A 244 -0.36 4.36 -2.50
N PHE A 245 -1.54 3.97 -2.95
CA PHE A 245 -1.69 2.79 -3.80
C PHE A 245 -1.17 3.06 -5.22
N LEU A 246 0.14 2.88 -5.41
CA LEU A 246 0.79 2.94 -6.71
C LEU A 246 0.66 1.58 -7.41
N PHE A 247 -0.54 1.29 -7.92
CA PHE A 247 -0.94 -0.03 -8.40
C PHE A 247 -1.25 -0.03 -9.91
N TRP A 248 -0.98 -1.15 -10.57
CA TRP A 248 -1.35 -1.43 -11.94
C TRP A 248 -1.82 -2.88 -12.11
N LYS A 249 -2.88 -3.07 -12.89
CA LYS A 249 -3.30 -4.36 -13.46
C LYS A 249 -3.76 -4.17 -14.91
N PRO A 250 -3.92 -5.24 -15.72
CA PRO A 250 -4.52 -5.13 -17.04
C PRO A 250 -5.85 -4.35 -17.03
N GLY A 251 -5.98 -3.39 -17.95
CA GLY A 251 -7.12 -2.48 -18.05
C GLY A 251 -7.10 -1.28 -17.09
N THR A 252 -6.08 -1.13 -16.25
CA THR A 252 -5.94 0.06 -15.37
C THR A 252 -5.67 1.29 -16.21
N VAL A 253 -6.51 2.32 -16.04
CA VAL A 253 -6.29 3.65 -16.59
C VAL A 253 -5.52 4.47 -15.55
N PRO A 254 -4.31 4.97 -15.86
CA PRO A 254 -3.55 5.79 -14.92
C PRO A 254 -4.29 7.12 -14.68
N LYS A 255 -4.19 7.65 -13.46
CA LYS A 255 -4.78 8.92 -13.06
C LYS A 255 -3.77 9.71 -12.24
N PRO A 256 -3.77 11.05 -12.35
CA PRO A 256 -3.06 11.88 -11.38
C PRO A 256 -3.64 11.70 -9.98
N GLU A 257 -2.78 11.76 -8.98
CA GLU A 257 -3.20 11.88 -7.59
C GLU A 257 -3.99 13.20 -7.39
N PRO A 258 -5.00 13.21 -6.50
CA PRO A 258 -5.75 14.42 -6.20
C PRO A 258 -4.86 15.59 -5.72
N GLU A 259 -5.38 16.81 -5.85
CA GLU A 259 -4.65 18.01 -5.43
C GLU A 259 -4.24 17.93 -3.95
N GLY A 260 -2.98 18.28 -3.67
CA GLY A 260 -2.40 18.20 -2.33
C GLY A 260 -1.80 16.84 -1.95
N MET A 261 -2.03 15.78 -2.73
CA MET A 261 -1.51 14.42 -2.50
C MET A 261 -0.40 14.02 -3.48
N SER A 262 0.49 14.95 -3.84
CA SER A 262 1.65 14.60 -4.67
C SER A 262 2.63 13.73 -3.87
N LEU A 263 3.19 12.69 -4.49
CA LEU A 263 4.22 11.85 -3.86
C LEU A 263 5.55 12.62 -3.78
N ARG A 264 6.17 12.64 -2.60
CA ARG A 264 7.50 13.20 -2.38
C ARG A 264 8.57 12.24 -2.92
N LEU A 265 9.54 12.78 -3.68
CA LEU A 265 10.71 12.05 -4.12
C LEU A 265 11.96 12.87 -3.78
N ASP A 266 12.77 12.36 -2.85
CA ASP A 266 14.02 13.00 -2.44
C ASP A 266 15.19 12.50 -3.30
N LYS A 267 16.33 13.20 -3.23
CA LYS A 267 17.59 12.69 -3.77
C LYS A 267 17.83 11.28 -3.21
N ASP A 268 18.33 10.38 -4.05
CA ASP A 268 18.69 9.01 -3.66
C ASP A 268 17.51 8.10 -3.26
N THR A 269 16.25 8.51 -3.52
CA THR A 269 15.10 7.61 -3.38
C THR A 269 14.99 6.63 -4.55
N ASP A 270 14.78 5.34 -4.26
CA ASP A 270 14.47 4.31 -5.26
C ASP A 270 12.98 4.03 -5.32
N LEU A 271 12.49 3.64 -6.51
CA LEU A 271 11.15 3.09 -6.70
C LEU A 271 11.25 1.60 -6.96
N ILE A 272 10.61 0.78 -6.12
CA ILE A 272 10.68 -0.68 -6.25
C ILE A 272 9.40 -1.15 -6.92
N LEU A 273 9.50 -1.58 -8.18
CA LEU A 273 8.38 -2.19 -8.88
C LEU A 273 8.32 -3.68 -8.54
N ASN A 274 7.44 -4.04 -7.61
CA ASN A 274 7.05 -5.42 -7.37
C ASN A 274 6.06 -5.85 -8.45
N ILE A 275 6.34 -6.95 -9.15
CA ILE A 275 5.52 -7.44 -10.26
C ILE A 275 5.15 -8.91 -10.03
N HIS A 276 3.87 -9.21 -10.17
CA HIS A 276 3.35 -10.57 -10.13
C HIS A 276 3.21 -11.10 -11.55
N LEU A 277 3.95 -12.17 -11.85
CA LEU A 277 4.11 -12.75 -13.18
C LEU A 277 3.52 -14.16 -13.23
N GLN A 278 2.80 -14.45 -14.32
CA GLN A 278 2.23 -15.76 -14.63
C GLN A 278 2.88 -16.32 -15.91
N PRO A 279 3.47 -17.53 -15.87
CA PRO A 279 4.10 -18.13 -17.04
C PRO A 279 3.14 -18.33 -18.23
N SER A 280 3.58 -18.03 -19.45
CA SER A 280 2.76 -18.12 -20.68
C SER A 280 2.89 -19.44 -21.47
N GLY A 281 3.72 -20.37 -21.01
CA GLY A 281 4.10 -21.58 -21.77
C GLY A 281 5.37 -21.41 -22.62
N LYS A 282 5.97 -20.22 -22.66
CA LYS A 282 7.27 -19.95 -23.31
C LYS A 282 8.07 -18.92 -22.51
N PRO A 283 9.41 -18.86 -22.63
CA PRO A 283 10.18 -17.85 -21.93
C PRO A 283 9.80 -16.44 -22.41
N GLU A 284 9.56 -15.53 -21.48
CA GLU A 284 9.18 -14.14 -21.79
C GLU A 284 10.21 -13.17 -21.22
N LYS A 285 10.56 -12.14 -22.00
CA LYS A 285 11.44 -11.07 -21.55
C LYS A 285 10.62 -9.94 -20.94
N ILE A 286 10.84 -9.65 -19.67
CA ILE A 286 10.15 -8.62 -18.91
C ILE A 286 11.08 -7.41 -18.76
N GLN A 287 10.65 -6.26 -19.27
CA GLN A 287 11.43 -5.02 -19.26
C GLN A 287 10.48 -3.84 -19.01
N PRO A 288 10.14 -3.57 -17.74
CA PRO A 288 9.25 -2.48 -17.40
C PRO A 288 9.93 -1.10 -17.52
N SER A 289 9.09 -0.07 -17.62
CA SER A 289 9.47 1.34 -17.55
C SER A 289 8.43 2.13 -16.77
N LEU A 290 8.85 3.22 -16.14
CA LEU A 290 7.99 4.14 -15.38
C LEU A 290 8.00 5.52 -16.01
N GLY A 291 6.81 6.10 -16.20
CA GLY A 291 6.61 7.48 -16.59
C GLY A 291 6.35 8.33 -15.36
N LEU A 292 7.23 9.30 -15.10
CA LEU A 292 7.14 10.21 -13.97
C LEU A 292 6.59 11.57 -14.43
N TYR A 293 5.56 12.05 -13.75
CA TYR A 293 4.94 13.34 -14.01
C TYR A 293 5.09 14.23 -12.78
N PHE A 294 5.90 15.28 -12.90
CA PHE A 294 6.23 16.19 -11.81
C PHE A 294 5.21 17.33 -11.68
N THR A 295 5.23 17.96 -10.51
CA THR A 295 4.51 19.18 -10.18
C THR A 295 5.37 20.06 -9.28
N ASP A 296 5.18 21.38 -9.36
CA ASP A 296 5.81 22.34 -8.45
C ASP A 296 5.00 22.53 -7.14
N LYS A 297 3.81 21.94 -7.06
CA LYS A 297 2.97 21.97 -5.86
C LYS A 297 3.42 20.86 -4.89
N PRO A 298 3.92 21.20 -3.69
CA PRO A 298 4.26 20.20 -2.68
C PRO A 298 3.03 19.50 -2.10
N ALA A 299 3.24 18.34 -1.46
CA ALA A 299 2.17 17.68 -0.71
C ALA A 299 1.72 18.56 0.45
N THR A 300 0.39 18.66 0.60
CA THR A 300 -0.28 19.30 1.74
C THR A 300 -1.21 18.33 2.45
N LEU A 301 -1.47 17.16 1.87
CA LEU A 301 -2.27 16.08 2.39
C LEU A 301 -1.41 14.81 2.38
N PHE A 302 -1.39 14.10 3.51
CA PHE A 302 -0.48 12.98 3.73
C PHE A 302 -1.29 11.72 4.04
N PRO A 303 -1.66 10.93 3.02
CA PRO A 303 -2.34 9.67 3.25
C PRO A 303 -1.40 8.63 3.88
N MET A 304 -1.96 7.52 4.35
CA MET A 304 -1.26 6.38 4.93
C MET A 304 -1.96 5.09 4.52
N LEU A 305 -1.19 4.03 4.32
CA LEU A 305 -1.71 2.67 4.17
C LEU A 305 -1.83 1.99 5.55
N LEU A 306 -3.01 1.43 5.84
CA LEU A 306 -3.26 0.56 6.99
C LEU A 306 -3.54 -0.85 6.49
N GLN A 307 -2.98 -1.86 7.15
CA GLN A 307 -3.25 -3.27 6.84
C GLN A 307 -3.94 -3.92 8.04
N LEU A 308 -5.16 -4.43 7.83
CA LEU A 308 -5.71 -5.47 8.68
C LEU A 308 -5.28 -6.81 8.10
N GLU A 309 -4.81 -7.71 8.95
CA GLU A 309 -4.41 -9.05 8.54
C GLU A 309 -4.61 -10.05 9.69
N ASN A 310 -4.71 -11.33 9.37
CA ASN A 310 -4.64 -12.35 10.42
C ASN A 310 -4.13 -13.68 9.87
N ASP A 311 -2.98 -13.60 9.20
CA ASP A 311 -2.42 -14.74 8.47
C ASP A 311 -2.07 -15.90 9.40
N ARG A 312 -1.69 -15.61 10.65
CA ARG A 312 -1.36 -16.65 11.64
C ARG A 312 -2.53 -17.55 12.01
N GLN A 313 -3.76 -17.13 11.76
CA GLN A 313 -4.95 -17.97 11.94
C GLN A 313 -5.24 -18.87 10.72
N LEU A 314 -4.55 -18.68 9.60
CA LEU A 314 -4.71 -19.53 8.41
C LEU A 314 -4.08 -20.90 8.66
N ASP A 315 -4.92 -21.82 9.12
CA ASP A 315 -4.66 -23.25 9.23
C ASP A 315 -5.93 -23.99 8.76
N ILE A 316 -6.12 -24.05 7.45
CA ILE A 316 -7.35 -24.51 6.80
C ILE A 316 -7.27 -26.03 6.58
N PRO A 317 -8.10 -26.84 7.28
CA PRO A 317 -8.10 -28.28 7.08
C PRO A 317 -8.57 -28.69 5.68
N PRO A 318 -8.13 -29.84 5.15
CA PRO A 318 -8.67 -30.38 3.91
C PRO A 318 -10.16 -30.69 4.07
N GLY A 319 -10.99 -30.30 3.10
CA GLY A 319 -12.43 -30.52 3.13
C GLY A 319 -13.23 -29.44 3.86
N GLU A 320 -12.57 -28.48 4.54
CA GLU A 320 -13.26 -27.38 5.22
C GLU A 320 -13.92 -26.46 4.20
N LYS A 321 -15.22 -26.21 4.34
CA LYS A 321 -16.02 -25.43 3.37
C LYS A 321 -16.13 -23.96 3.71
N ARG A 322 -15.97 -23.62 5.00
CA ARG A 322 -16.23 -22.27 5.52
C ARG A 322 -15.28 -21.97 6.67
N PHE A 323 -13.98 -21.99 6.39
CA PHE A 323 -12.99 -21.52 7.34
C PHE A 323 -13.08 -20.00 7.45
N LEU A 324 -13.07 -19.46 8.66
CA LEU A 324 -13.26 -18.03 8.90
C LEU A 324 -11.99 -17.41 9.47
N VAL A 325 -11.58 -16.28 8.90
CA VAL A 325 -10.56 -15.40 9.47
C VAL A 325 -11.13 -13.99 9.64
N THR A 326 -10.81 -13.36 10.78
CA THR A 326 -11.27 -12.00 11.11
C THR A 326 -10.16 -11.15 11.67
N ASP A 327 -10.24 -9.85 11.48
CA ASP A 327 -9.44 -8.85 12.20
C ASP A 327 -10.31 -7.62 12.52
N GLU A 328 -10.05 -6.92 13.62
CA GLU A 328 -10.80 -5.73 14.04
C GLU A 328 -9.85 -4.63 14.54
N PHE A 329 -9.94 -3.44 13.95
CA PHE A 329 -9.09 -2.30 14.32
C PHE A 329 -9.94 -1.07 14.61
N THR A 330 -9.68 -0.40 15.73
CA THR A 330 -10.41 0.82 16.12
C THR A 330 -9.55 2.06 15.86
N LEU A 331 -10.10 3.02 15.12
CA LEU A 331 -9.38 4.21 14.68
C LEU A 331 -9.06 5.16 15.87
N PRO A 332 -7.78 5.54 16.07
CA PRO A 332 -7.37 6.45 17.15
C PRO A 332 -7.62 7.93 16.84
N VAL A 333 -7.90 8.26 15.57
CA VAL A 333 -8.11 9.61 15.03
C VAL A 333 -9.21 9.57 13.96
N ASP A 334 -9.78 10.72 13.64
CA ASP A 334 -10.67 10.86 12.48
C ASP A 334 -9.85 10.66 11.19
N VAL A 335 -10.43 9.94 10.22
CA VAL A 335 -9.79 9.71 8.92
C VAL A 335 -10.84 9.81 7.80
N ASP A 336 -10.41 10.15 6.59
CA ASP A 336 -11.16 9.82 5.39
C ASP A 336 -10.58 8.58 4.72
N LEU A 337 -11.40 7.57 4.47
CA LEU A 337 -11.01 6.40 3.69
C LEU A 337 -11.12 6.71 2.20
N LEU A 338 -10.00 6.58 1.48
CA LEU A 338 -9.85 6.95 0.08
C LEU A 338 -9.93 5.74 -0.87
N ALA A 339 -9.37 4.60 -0.45
CA ALA A 339 -9.36 3.37 -1.22
C ALA A 339 -9.22 2.13 -0.33
N ILE A 340 -9.62 0.99 -0.86
CA ILE A 340 -9.61 -0.31 -0.16
C ILE A 340 -9.11 -1.40 -1.11
N TYR A 341 -8.27 -2.29 -0.60
CA TYR A 341 -7.68 -3.40 -1.36
C TYR A 341 -7.74 -4.70 -0.53
N PRO A 342 -8.76 -5.54 -0.76
CA PRO A 342 -8.82 -6.88 -0.19
C PRO A 342 -7.93 -7.85 -0.98
N HIS A 343 -7.28 -8.78 -0.29
CA HIS A 343 -6.42 -9.79 -0.89
C HIS A 343 -6.52 -11.14 -0.14
N ALA A 344 -6.74 -12.20 -0.92
CA ALA A 344 -6.71 -13.60 -0.54
C ALA A 344 -6.32 -14.45 -1.77
N HIS A 345 -5.92 -15.71 -1.60
CA HIS A 345 -5.62 -16.60 -2.72
C HIS A 345 -6.86 -17.41 -3.15
N TYR A 346 -6.64 -18.59 -3.75
CA TYR A 346 -7.66 -19.35 -4.47
C TYR A 346 -8.77 -19.95 -3.60
N LEU A 347 -8.53 -20.14 -2.30
CA LEU A 347 -9.54 -20.66 -1.38
C LEU A 347 -10.45 -19.55 -0.85
N GLY A 348 -10.05 -18.27 -0.95
CA GLY A 348 -10.88 -17.14 -0.58
C GLY A 348 -12.24 -17.20 -1.29
N LYS A 349 -13.32 -16.96 -0.55
CA LYS A 349 -14.69 -17.13 -1.06
C LYS A 349 -15.55 -15.88 -0.90
N ASP A 350 -15.78 -15.47 0.34
CA ASP A 350 -16.54 -14.28 0.71
C ASP A 350 -15.65 -13.39 1.57
N LEU A 351 -15.39 -12.18 1.09
CA LEU A 351 -14.52 -11.19 1.72
C LEU A 351 -15.36 -9.95 2.03
N GLN A 352 -15.45 -9.60 3.30
CA GLN A 352 -16.22 -8.46 3.77
C GLN A 352 -15.39 -7.57 4.68
N ALA A 353 -15.55 -6.26 4.52
CA ALA A 353 -15.11 -5.28 5.50
C ALA A 353 -16.24 -4.31 5.86
N LEU A 354 -16.42 -4.08 7.16
CA LEU A 354 -17.43 -3.18 7.71
C LEU A 354 -16.76 -2.10 8.57
N ALA A 355 -17.42 -0.96 8.71
CA ALA A 355 -17.08 0.07 9.68
C ALA A 355 -18.26 0.26 10.63
N THR A 356 -18.07 -0.03 11.92
CA THR A 356 -19.01 0.31 12.98
C THR A 356 -18.61 1.65 13.58
N LEU A 357 -19.48 2.64 13.42
CA LEU A 357 -19.30 4.02 13.86
C LEU A 357 -19.49 4.14 15.39
N PRO A 358 -19.00 5.23 16.02
CA PRO A 358 -19.15 5.45 17.47
C PRO A 358 -20.61 5.50 17.96
N ASP A 359 -21.56 5.82 17.08
CA ASP A 359 -22.99 5.80 17.39
C ASP A 359 -23.63 4.41 17.28
N GLY A 360 -22.86 3.39 16.91
CA GLY A 360 -23.27 2.01 16.72
C GLY A 360 -23.82 1.69 15.32
N SER A 361 -23.93 2.68 14.42
CA SER A 361 -24.33 2.42 13.03
C SER A 361 -23.21 1.74 12.25
N THR A 362 -23.55 0.94 11.24
CA THR A 362 -22.57 0.19 10.42
C THR A 362 -22.62 0.63 8.96
N LYS A 363 -21.45 0.71 8.33
CA LYS A 363 -21.27 0.89 6.88
C LYS A 363 -20.54 -0.30 6.29
N THR A 364 -21.01 -0.81 5.15
CA THR A 364 -20.26 -1.78 4.35
C THR A 364 -19.18 -1.05 3.56
N LEU A 365 -17.91 -1.28 3.90
CA LEU A 365 -16.78 -0.70 3.19
C LEU A 365 -16.58 -1.44 1.86
N ILE A 366 -16.55 -2.77 1.92
CA ILE A 366 -16.53 -3.63 0.74
C ILE A 366 -17.16 -4.98 1.06
N HIS A 367 -17.89 -5.54 0.11
CA HIS A 367 -18.33 -6.93 0.15
C HIS A 367 -18.14 -7.60 -1.20
N ILE A 368 -17.32 -8.65 -1.23
CA ILE A 368 -17.08 -9.51 -2.39
C ILE A 368 -17.61 -10.89 -2.02
N SER A 369 -18.78 -11.25 -2.54
CA SER A 369 -19.42 -12.54 -2.22
C SER A 369 -18.85 -13.73 -3.00
N GLN A 370 -18.12 -13.42 -4.07
CA GLN A 370 -17.45 -14.38 -4.95
C GLN A 370 -16.06 -13.86 -5.29
N TRP A 371 -15.10 -14.17 -4.43
CA TRP A 371 -13.70 -13.82 -4.66
C TRP A 371 -13.12 -14.57 -5.87
N ASP A 372 -12.31 -13.85 -6.64
CA ASP A 372 -11.47 -14.39 -7.70
C ASP A 372 -10.14 -13.63 -7.66
N LEU A 373 -9.07 -14.34 -7.27
CA LEU A 373 -7.72 -13.81 -7.21
C LEU A 373 -7.30 -13.15 -8.53
N ASN A 374 -7.80 -13.64 -9.68
CA ASN A 374 -7.44 -13.13 -11.00
C ASN A 374 -7.92 -11.69 -11.27
N TRP A 375 -8.86 -11.21 -10.44
CA TRP A 375 -9.49 -9.90 -10.60
C TRP A 375 -9.33 -9.00 -9.37
N GLN A 376 -8.34 -9.29 -8.52
CA GLN A 376 -7.97 -8.41 -7.42
C GLN A 376 -7.61 -7.00 -7.92
N ALA A 377 -7.98 -5.98 -7.13
CA ALA A 377 -7.82 -4.59 -7.51
C ALA A 377 -7.87 -3.67 -6.30
N VAL A 378 -7.22 -2.51 -6.42
CA VAL A 378 -7.46 -1.38 -5.52
C VAL A 378 -8.78 -0.71 -5.92
N TYR A 379 -9.75 -0.66 -5.00
CA TYR A 379 -11.03 -0.01 -5.21
C TYR A 379 -10.99 1.40 -4.61
N ARG A 380 -10.96 2.42 -5.47
CA ARG A 380 -10.99 3.83 -5.06
C ARG A 380 -12.42 4.30 -4.89
N TYR A 381 -12.76 4.93 -3.77
CA TYR A 381 -14.11 5.44 -3.55
C TYR A 381 -14.40 6.63 -4.47
N ALA A 382 -15.66 6.75 -4.91
CA ALA A 382 -16.11 7.88 -5.73
C ALA A 382 -16.05 9.22 -4.97
N ALA A 383 -16.18 9.16 -3.65
CA ALA A 383 -15.93 10.25 -2.72
C ALA A 383 -15.25 9.70 -1.46
N PRO A 384 -14.34 10.45 -0.81
CA PRO A 384 -13.75 10.05 0.47
C PRO A 384 -14.82 9.69 1.50
N VAL A 385 -14.62 8.59 2.23
CA VAL A 385 -15.56 8.10 3.24
C VAL A 385 -15.08 8.53 4.63
N SER A 386 -15.79 9.48 5.23
CA SER A 386 -15.42 9.98 6.56
C SER A 386 -15.69 8.94 7.65
N LEU A 387 -14.65 8.59 8.39
CA LEU A 387 -14.67 7.64 9.51
C LEU A 387 -14.14 8.36 10.77
N PRO A 388 -15.01 8.69 11.73
CA PRO A 388 -14.60 9.35 12.96
C PRO A 388 -13.75 8.44 13.84
N LYS A 389 -12.97 9.06 14.72
CA LYS A 389 -12.26 8.40 15.82
C LYS A 389 -13.22 7.50 16.59
N GLY A 390 -12.76 6.31 16.93
CA GLY A 390 -13.56 5.29 17.63
C GLY A 390 -14.40 4.44 16.69
N THR A 391 -14.40 4.69 15.38
CA THR A 391 -14.90 3.71 14.40
C THR A 391 -14.07 2.44 14.46
N THR A 392 -14.74 1.29 14.59
CA THR A 392 -14.12 -0.04 14.48
C THR A 392 -14.30 -0.57 13.07
N ILE A 393 -13.19 -0.84 12.40
CA ILE A 393 -13.16 -1.50 11.09
C ILE A 393 -13.02 -3.00 11.34
N SER A 394 -13.92 -3.80 10.80
CA SER A 394 -13.85 -5.26 10.87
C SER A 394 -13.59 -5.86 9.49
N MET A 395 -12.64 -6.78 9.43
CA MET A 395 -12.35 -7.64 8.29
C MET A 395 -12.90 -9.04 8.58
N ARG A 396 -13.60 -9.63 7.60
CA ARG A 396 -14.19 -10.96 7.72
C ARG A 396 -14.06 -11.73 6.41
N TYR A 397 -13.14 -12.68 6.34
CA TYR A 397 -12.88 -13.48 5.14
C TYR A 397 -13.23 -14.95 5.38
N THR A 398 -13.88 -15.58 4.41
CA THR A 398 -14.16 -17.02 4.44
C THR A 398 -13.44 -17.76 3.33
N TYR A 399 -13.02 -18.99 3.63
CA TYR A 399 -12.26 -19.84 2.72
C TYR A 399 -12.92 -21.21 2.54
N ASP A 400 -12.82 -21.77 1.35
CA ASP A 400 -13.36 -23.08 0.96
C ASP A 400 -12.23 -23.98 0.42
N ASN A 401 -11.74 -24.87 1.27
CA ASN A 401 -10.75 -25.91 0.97
C ASN A 401 -11.41 -27.28 0.73
N SER A 402 -12.64 -27.30 0.22
CA SER A 402 -13.32 -28.54 -0.13
C SER A 402 -13.05 -28.95 -1.57
N SER A 403 -13.36 -30.21 -1.90
CA SER A 403 -13.32 -30.72 -3.27
C SER A 403 -14.46 -30.18 -4.15
N GLU A 404 -15.40 -29.44 -3.57
CA GLU A 404 -16.48 -28.77 -4.31
C GLU A 404 -16.06 -27.39 -4.81
N ASN A 405 -14.96 -26.83 -4.31
CA ASN A 405 -14.38 -25.59 -4.81
C ASN A 405 -13.63 -25.85 -6.13
N PRO A 406 -14.16 -25.43 -7.29
CA PRO A 406 -13.56 -25.74 -8.59
C PRO A 406 -12.24 -25.01 -8.84
N VAL A 407 -11.91 -23.99 -8.04
CA VAL A 407 -10.65 -23.25 -8.13
C VAL A 407 -9.65 -23.65 -7.05
N ASN A 408 -9.94 -24.69 -6.25
CA ASN A 408 -8.97 -25.21 -5.29
C ASN A 408 -7.71 -25.69 -6.04
N PRO A 409 -6.51 -25.16 -5.72
CA PRO A 409 -5.28 -25.54 -6.41
C PRO A 409 -4.80 -26.95 -6.03
N ASN A 410 -5.48 -27.63 -5.10
CA ASN A 410 -5.13 -28.96 -4.59
C ASN A 410 -6.26 -29.95 -4.88
N ASP A 411 -5.95 -31.01 -5.64
CA ASP A 411 -6.84 -32.15 -5.86
C ASP A 411 -6.09 -33.47 -5.59
N PRO A 412 -6.43 -34.22 -4.52
CA PRO A 412 -7.45 -33.90 -3.51
C PRO A 412 -7.04 -32.72 -2.61
N PRO A 413 -8.00 -32.07 -1.90
CA PRO A 413 -7.68 -31.02 -0.95
C PRO A 413 -6.67 -31.45 0.12
N ARG A 414 -5.76 -30.54 0.46
CA ARG A 414 -4.74 -30.73 1.52
C ARG A 414 -4.82 -29.59 2.51
N ARG A 415 -4.19 -29.74 3.69
CA ARG A 415 -4.07 -28.64 4.67
C ARG A 415 -3.37 -27.44 4.02
N VAL A 416 -3.94 -26.25 4.16
CA VAL A 416 -3.40 -24.98 3.63
C VAL A 416 -3.12 -24.03 4.78
N VAL A 417 -1.99 -23.34 4.73
CA VAL A 417 -1.56 -22.35 5.73
C VAL A 417 -1.22 -21.02 5.06
N SER A 418 -0.92 -20.00 5.84
CA SER A 418 -0.43 -18.72 5.31
C SER A 418 0.84 -18.87 4.48
N GLY A 419 0.96 -18.13 3.37
CA GLY A 419 2.21 -18.04 2.61
C GLY A 419 2.08 -17.30 1.27
N ASN A 420 3.22 -17.04 0.63
CA ASN A 420 3.30 -16.20 -0.57
C ASN A 420 2.98 -16.93 -1.87
N ARG A 421 2.77 -18.25 -1.86
CA ARG A 421 2.37 -18.97 -3.08
C ARG A 421 0.87 -18.89 -3.22
N SER A 422 0.37 -18.86 -4.45
CA SER A 422 -1.08 -18.94 -4.72
C SER A 422 -1.73 -20.26 -4.24
N SER A 423 -0.94 -21.28 -3.88
CA SER A 423 -1.40 -22.53 -3.25
C SER A 423 -1.37 -22.53 -1.71
N ASP A 424 -0.78 -21.50 -1.12
CA ASP A 424 -0.93 -21.10 0.28
C ASP A 424 -2.07 -20.07 0.37
N GLU A 425 -2.34 -19.48 1.53
CA GLU A 425 -3.37 -18.44 1.69
C GLU A 425 -2.88 -17.13 2.32
N MET A 426 -3.68 -16.08 2.16
CA MET A 426 -3.50 -14.77 2.81
C MET A 426 -4.85 -14.17 3.22
N ALA A 427 -4.84 -13.36 4.26
CA ALA A 427 -6.02 -12.67 4.78
C ALA A 427 -5.70 -11.19 4.96
N HIS A 428 -5.52 -10.43 3.87
CA HIS A 428 -5.11 -9.02 3.94
C HIS A 428 -6.22 -8.07 3.50
N LEU A 429 -6.36 -6.98 4.24
CA LEU A 429 -7.20 -5.85 3.89
C LEU A 429 -6.40 -4.56 4.04
N TRP A 430 -6.03 -3.97 2.91
CA TRP A 430 -5.32 -2.70 2.87
C TRP A 430 -6.30 -1.54 2.71
N LEU A 431 -6.03 -0.45 3.41
CA LEU A 431 -6.85 0.77 3.44
C LEU A 431 -5.94 1.97 3.21
N GLN A 432 -6.22 2.80 2.20
CA GLN A 432 -5.59 4.11 2.07
C GLN A 432 -6.45 5.13 2.78
N VAL A 433 -5.95 5.67 3.89
CA VAL A 433 -6.64 6.64 4.74
C VAL A 433 -5.94 7.99 4.71
N LEU A 434 -6.69 9.08 4.84
CA LEU A 434 -6.19 10.42 5.06
C LEU A 434 -6.56 10.84 6.49
N PRO A 435 -5.62 10.81 7.44
CA PRO A 435 -5.89 11.24 8.81
C PRO A 435 -6.14 12.74 8.87
N HIS A 436 -7.12 13.13 9.67
CA HIS A 436 -7.38 14.54 9.94
C HIS A 436 -6.41 15.06 11.00
N ALA A 437 -5.87 16.26 10.77
CA ALA A 437 -5.11 16.96 11.80
C ALA A 437 -6.04 17.32 12.96
N SER A 438 -5.64 16.98 14.18
CA SER A 438 -6.33 17.49 15.36
C SER A 438 -6.02 18.98 15.51
N ALA A 439 -7.04 19.80 15.79
CA ALA A 439 -6.87 21.23 16.05
C ALA A 439 -5.91 21.54 17.22
N ASP A 440 -5.63 20.54 18.07
CA ASP A 440 -4.83 20.64 19.28
C ASP A 440 -3.45 19.96 19.20
N SER A 441 -3.04 19.31 18.09
CA SER A 441 -1.77 18.55 18.07
C SER A 441 -0.60 19.29 17.43
N ALA A 442 0.46 19.52 18.20
CA ALA A 442 1.80 19.87 17.71
C ALA A 442 2.51 18.68 17.00
N PHE A 443 1.74 17.70 16.52
CA PHE A 443 2.21 16.34 16.21
C PHE A 443 1.44 15.76 15.01
N ASP A 444 2.13 14.99 14.17
CA ASP A 444 1.58 14.35 12.96
C ASP A 444 0.60 13.21 13.32
N PRO A 445 -0.68 13.27 12.91
CA PRO A 445 -1.67 12.25 13.26
C PRO A 445 -1.36 10.86 12.66
N ARG A 446 -0.54 10.78 11.59
CA ARG A 446 -0.09 9.49 11.02
C ARG A 446 0.69 8.67 12.04
N MET A 447 1.45 9.31 12.92
CA MET A 447 2.20 8.60 13.96
C MET A 447 1.27 7.95 15.01
N LEU A 448 0.11 8.54 15.31
CA LEU A 448 -0.89 7.91 16.20
C LEU A 448 -1.52 6.67 15.54
N LEU A 449 -1.79 6.74 14.23
CA LEU A 449 -2.25 5.58 13.47
C LEU A 449 -1.20 4.47 13.44
N GLN A 450 0.07 4.82 13.19
CA GLN A 450 1.16 3.85 13.14
C GLN A 450 1.41 3.19 14.50
N GLU A 451 1.38 3.96 15.59
CA GLU A 451 1.47 3.45 16.96
C GLU A 451 0.31 2.51 17.28
N ALA A 452 -0.93 2.90 16.94
CA ALA A 452 -2.11 2.06 17.15
C ALA A 452 -2.05 0.76 16.34
N MET A 453 -1.58 0.81 15.10
CA MET A 453 -1.38 -0.37 14.25
C MET A 453 -0.28 -1.29 14.79
N ALA A 454 0.83 -0.73 15.26
CA ALA A 454 1.90 -1.51 15.87
C ALA A 454 1.44 -2.20 17.17
N ARG A 455 0.67 -1.49 18.01
CA ARG A 455 0.03 -2.05 19.21
C ARG A 455 -0.96 -3.17 18.86
N HIS A 456 -1.78 -2.95 17.82
CA HIS A 456 -2.71 -3.95 17.28
C HIS A 456 -1.97 -5.21 16.83
N ASN A 457 -0.90 -5.05 16.06
CA ASN A 457 -0.08 -6.15 15.58
C ASN A 457 0.55 -6.94 16.73
N VAL A 458 1.17 -6.28 17.72
CA VAL A 458 1.67 -6.98 18.92
C VAL A 458 0.57 -7.72 19.68
N GLY A 459 -0.62 -7.12 19.79
CA GLY A 459 -1.78 -7.75 20.44
C GLY A 459 -2.24 -9.04 19.74
N LYS A 460 -2.30 -9.04 18.41
CA LYS A 460 -2.62 -10.24 17.60
C LYS A 460 -1.50 -11.28 17.64
N ASN A 461 -0.26 -10.80 17.63
CA ASN A 461 0.91 -11.55 17.28
C ASN A 461 2.03 -11.38 18.35
N PRO A 462 1.81 -11.75 19.62
CA PRO A 462 2.72 -11.46 20.73
C PRO A 462 4.06 -12.24 20.70
N ALA A 463 4.20 -13.21 19.80
CA ALA A 463 5.45 -13.92 19.56
C ALA A 463 6.21 -13.40 18.33
N ASP A 464 5.77 -12.27 17.76
CA ASP A 464 6.41 -11.65 16.60
C ASP A 464 7.51 -10.67 17.01
N PHE A 465 8.76 -11.06 16.73
CA PHE A 465 9.92 -10.20 16.96
C PHE A 465 9.81 -8.86 16.22
N GLU A 466 9.43 -8.87 14.94
CA GLU A 466 9.43 -7.68 14.09
C GLU A 466 8.34 -6.70 14.57
N ALA A 467 7.18 -7.23 14.98
CA ALA A 467 6.11 -6.41 15.55
C ALA A 467 6.55 -5.70 16.83
N HIS A 468 7.20 -6.42 17.76
CA HIS A 468 7.74 -5.83 18.99
C HIS A 468 8.84 -4.80 18.72
N TYR A 469 9.80 -5.11 17.84
CA TYR A 469 10.89 -4.20 17.49
C TYR A 469 10.36 -2.92 16.83
N ASN A 470 9.48 -3.04 15.84
CA ASN A 470 8.90 -1.89 15.15
C ASN A 470 8.03 -1.05 16.08
N PHE A 471 7.24 -1.68 16.96
CA PHE A 471 6.45 -0.96 17.96
C PHE A 471 7.34 -0.18 18.93
N ALA A 472 8.44 -0.79 19.40
CA ALA A 472 9.43 -0.14 20.25
C ALA A 472 10.06 1.08 19.57
N ALA A 473 10.47 0.95 18.30
CA ALA A 473 11.03 2.04 17.52
C ALA A 473 10.05 3.21 17.36
N ILE A 474 8.77 2.93 17.10
CA ILE A 474 7.71 3.95 17.04
C ILE A 474 7.54 4.66 18.39
N LEU A 475 7.50 3.91 19.50
CA LEU A 475 7.39 4.47 20.85
C LEU A 475 8.61 5.32 21.22
N GLN A 476 9.81 4.89 20.83
CA GLN A 476 11.05 5.63 21.04
C GLN A 476 11.02 6.96 20.28
N ALA A 477 10.59 6.96 19.01
CA ALA A 477 10.43 8.18 18.21
C ALA A 477 9.36 9.13 18.78
N ARG A 478 8.35 8.59 19.49
CA ARG A 478 7.34 9.35 20.24
C ARG A 478 7.86 9.91 21.58
N GLY A 479 9.02 9.49 22.04
CA GLY A 479 9.55 9.81 23.36
C GLY A 479 8.86 9.07 24.51
N VAL A 480 8.13 7.98 24.22
CA VAL A 480 7.49 7.12 25.23
C VAL A 480 8.49 6.06 25.71
N SER A 481 9.58 6.52 26.34
CA SER A 481 10.78 5.71 26.59
C SER A 481 10.53 4.45 27.42
N ALA A 482 9.67 4.50 28.44
CA ALA A 482 9.42 3.35 29.30
C ALA A 482 8.74 2.19 28.57
N GLU A 483 7.73 2.49 27.74
CA GLU A 483 7.05 1.47 26.92
C GLU A 483 7.96 0.99 25.79
N ALA A 484 8.75 1.89 25.18
CA ALA A 484 9.73 1.52 24.16
C ALA A 484 10.75 0.50 24.68
N ILE A 485 11.35 0.73 25.84
CA ILE A 485 12.27 -0.21 26.50
C ILE A 485 11.60 -1.56 26.73
N GLN A 486 10.37 -1.57 27.25
CA GLN A 486 9.63 -2.82 27.47
C GLN A 486 9.44 -3.62 26.17
N GLN A 487 9.09 -2.95 25.07
CA GLN A 487 8.90 -3.61 23.78
C GLN A 487 10.22 -4.10 23.18
N PHE A 488 11.32 -3.35 23.33
CA PHE A 488 12.66 -3.82 22.96
C PHE A 488 13.10 -5.02 23.81
N GLU A 489 12.83 -5.03 25.11
CA GLU A 489 13.09 -6.19 25.99
C GLU A 489 12.32 -7.43 25.52
N PHE A 490 11.07 -7.29 25.06
CA PHE A 490 10.33 -8.39 24.44
C PHE A 490 10.96 -8.86 23.14
N ALA A 491 11.37 -7.95 22.24
CA ALA A 491 12.05 -8.30 21.01
C ALA A 491 13.36 -9.07 21.28
N VAL A 492 14.22 -8.57 22.19
CA VAL A 492 15.45 -9.25 22.61
C VAL A 492 15.15 -10.60 23.24
N ARG A 493 14.07 -10.76 24.02
CA ARG A 493 13.68 -12.07 24.56
C ARG A 493 13.33 -13.08 23.46
N LEU A 494 12.67 -12.63 22.40
CA LEU A 494 12.31 -13.49 21.25
C LEU A 494 13.53 -13.86 20.40
N ARG A 495 14.51 -12.96 20.25
CA ARG A 495 15.78 -13.21 19.57
C ARG A 495 16.97 -12.66 20.38
N PRO A 496 17.49 -13.41 21.37
CA PRO A 496 18.52 -12.91 22.28
C PRO A 496 19.87 -12.56 21.63
N GLN A 497 20.17 -13.18 20.50
CA GLN A 497 21.41 -12.98 19.74
C GLN A 497 21.24 -11.98 18.58
N ASP A 498 20.11 -11.28 18.49
CA ASP A 498 19.91 -10.28 17.44
C ASP A 498 20.69 -9.00 17.79
N ALA A 499 21.73 -8.69 17.02
CA ALA A 499 22.61 -7.55 17.27
C ALA A 499 21.87 -6.21 17.16
N THR A 500 20.94 -6.11 16.20
CA THR A 500 20.15 -4.89 15.97
C THR A 500 19.20 -4.61 17.13
N ALA A 501 18.51 -5.63 17.65
CA ALA A 501 17.64 -5.49 18.81
C ALA A 501 18.41 -5.16 20.09
N ASN A 502 19.56 -5.81 20.32
CA ASN A 502 20.41 -5.53 21.47
C ASN A 502 21.00 -4.11 21.41
N ASN A 503 21.45 -3.65 20.23
CA ASN A 503 21.88 -2.27 20.04
C ASN A 503 20.74 -1.26 20.31
N ALA A 504 19.55 -1.50 19.76
CA ALA A 504 18.40 -0.61 19.96
C ALA A 504 17.95 -0.55 21.43
N LEU A 505 17.90 -1.70 22.12
CA LEU A 505 17.62 -1.74 23.55
C LEU A 505 18.70 -1.02 24.36
N GLY A 506 19.98 -1.26 24.06
CA GLY A 506 21.11 -0.59 24.70
C GLY A 506 21.06 0.92 24.54
N ALA A 507 20.77 1.42 23.33
CA ALA A 507 20.60 2.85 23.05
C ALA A 507 19.41 3.45 23.83
N ALA A 508 18.27 2.75 23.90
CA ALA A 508 17.11 3.19 24.66
C ALA A 508 17.38 3.24 26.18
N LEU A 509 18.11 2.25 26.71
CA LEU A 509 18.53 2.20 28.12
C LEU A 509 19.53 3.31 28.45
N LEU A 510 20.50 3.57 27.57
CA LEU A 510 21.46 4.66 27.69
C LEU A 510 20.74 6.01 27.75
N ALA A 511 19.78 6.25 26.85
CA ALA A 511 18.97 7.47 26.84
C ALA A 511 18.10 7.62 28.11
N ALA A 512 17.73 6.52 28.75
CA ALA A 512 17.02 6.50 30.03
C ALA A 512 17.94 6.56 31.26
N GLY A 513 19.27 6.62 31.08
CA GLY A 513 20.25 6.66 32.16
C GLY A 513 20.52 5.31 32.85
N ARG A 514 20.05 4.19 32.27
CA ARG A 514 20.35 2.83 32.75
C ARG A 514 21.65 2.32 32.14
N ILE A 515 22.77 2.92 32.55
CA ILE A 515 24.07 2.78 31.87
C ILE A 515 24.62 1.34 31.91
N ASP A 516 24.62 0.69 33.08
CA ASP A 516 25.11 -0.69 33.23
C ASP A 516 24.36 -1.69 32.33
N ASP A 517 23.03 -1.56 32.28
CA ASP A 517 22.18 -2.40 31.43
C ASP A 517 22.47 -2.13 29.95
N ALA A 518 22.67 -0.85 29.59
CA ALA A 518 23.03 -0.46 28.22
C ALA A 518 24.36 -1.08 27.78
N ILE A 519 25.41 -0.99 28.60
CA ILE A 519 26.72 -1.59 28.33
C ILE A 519 26.59 -3.09 28.10
N SER A 520 25.79 -3.78 28.92
CA SER A 520 25.56 -5.23 28.79
C SER A 520 24.95 -5.60 27.44
N HIS A 521 23.89 -4.90 27.02
CA HIS A 521 23.24 -5.16 25.73
C HIS A 521 24.09 -4.75 24.53
N LEU A 522 24.81 -3.62 24.62
CA LEU A 522 25.70 -3.16 23.56
C LEU A 522 26.91 -4.11 23.37
N THR A 523 27.41 -4.67 24.46
CA THR A 523 28.44 -5.72 24.41
C THR A 523 27.89 -6.98 23.74
N ALA A 524 26.69 -7.44 24.10
CA ALA A 524 26.06 -8.59 23.46
C ALA A 524 25.81 -8.39 21.95
N ALA A 525 25.48 -7.16 21.53
CA ALA A 525 25.38 -6.82 20.11
C ALA A 525 26.71 -7.01 19.38
N LEU A 526 27.83 -6.55 19.97
CA LEU A 526 29.18 -6.67 19.40
C LEU A 526 29.76 -8.09 19.48
N GLU A 527 29.35 -8.90 20.47
CA GLU A 527 29.69 -10.32 20.52
C GLU A 527 29.11 -11.07 19.32
N THR A 528 27.93 -10.66 18.85
CA THR A 528 27.26 -11.29 17.70
C THR A 528 27.68 -10.66 16.37
N GLN A 529 27.81 -9.34 16.34
CA GLN A 529 28.21 -8.58 15.16
C GLN A 529 29.36 -7.61 15.52
N PRO A 530 30.63 -8.07 15.45
CA PRO A 530 31.78 -7.26 15.84
C PRO A 530 32.04 -6.02 14.98
N ASP A 531 31.43 -5.93 13.80
CA ASP A 531 31.55 -4.82 12.85
C ASP A 531 30.30 -3.92 12.85
N ASN A 532 29.51 -3.93 13.93
CA ASN A 532 28.35 -3.06 14.08
C ASN A 532 28.76 -1.64 14.53
N PHE A 533 28.63 -0.67 13.62
CA PHE A 533 28.98 0.74 13.88
C PHE A 533 28.20 1.33 15.06
N ASP A 534 26.87 1.22 15.04
CA ASP A 534 26.00 1.83 16.04
C ASP A 534 26.28 1.27 17.44
N ALA A 535 26.51 -0.03 17.55
CA ALA A 535 26.83 -0.67 18.82
C ALA A 535 28.19 -0.19 19.36
N HIS A 536 29.21 -0.05 18.51
CA HIS A 536 30.49 0.54 18.93
C HIS A 536 30.35 2.00 19.38
N TYR A 537 29.63 2.82 18.61
CA TYR A 537 29.40 4.22 18.94
C TYR A 537 28.63 4.38 20.26
N ASN A 538 27.53 3.64 20.42
CA ASN A 538 26.69 3.67 21.62
C ASN A 538 27.43 3.12 22.84
N LEU A 539 28.24 2.06 22.69
CA LEU A 539 29.03 1.51 23.80
C LEU A 539 30.10 2.51 24.25
N ALA A 540 30.76 3.19 23.31
CA ALA A 540 31.71 4.24 23.61
C ALA A 540 31.06 5.40 24.37
N ASN A 541 29.86 5.83 23.96
CA ASN A 541 29.09 6.85 24.68
C ASN A 541 28.73 6.40 26.10
N ALA A 542 28.28 5.16 26.28
CA ALA A 542 27.93 4.60 27.59
C ALA A 542 29.15 4.55 28.51
N LEU A 543 30.29 4.04 28.03
CA LEU A 543 31.55 3.98 28.77
C LEU A 543 32.08 5.38 29.12
N ALA A 544 32.00 6.33 28.20
CA ALA A 544 32.39 7.72 28.46
C ALA A 544 31.50 8.37 29.53
N SER A 545 30.21 8.02 29.63
CA SER A 545 29.32 8.52 30.68
C SER A 545 29.65 7.97 32.09
N GLU A 546 30.46 6.92 32.17
CA GLU A 546 31.03 6.38 33.41
C GLU A 546 32.51 6.76 33.61
N ASP A 547 33.00 7.77 32.89
CA ASP A 547 34.40 8.21 32.89
C ASP A 547 35.43 7.13 32.48
N LYS A 548 34.99 6.04 31.83
CA LYS A 548 35.85 4.97 31.29
C LYS A 548 36.44 5.35 29.93
N PHE A 549 37.08 6.51 29.86
CA PHE A 549 37.51 7.14 28.60
C PHE A 549 38.49 6.30 27.78
N LEU A 550 39.38 5.52 28.41
CA LEU A 550 40.33 4.66 27.71
C LEU A 550 39.63 3.54 26.92
N GLU A 551 38.60 2.92 27.49
CA GLU A 551 37.79 1.90 26.82
C GLU A 551 36.91 2.52 25.74
N ALA A 552 36.32 3.69 26.02
CA ALA A 552 35.53 4.45 25.06
C ALA A 552 36.35 4.82 23.80
N ILE A 553 37.61 5.23 23.96
CA ILE A 553 38.52 5.55 22.84
C ILE A 553 38.66 4.37 21.88
N GLU A 554 38.81 3.14 22.39
CA GLU A 554 38.98 1.96 21.54
C GLU A 554 37.72 1.66 20.71
N HIS A 555 36.54 1.83 21.31
CA HIS A 555 35.27 1.66 20.61
C HIS A 555 34.96 2.80 19.62
N TYR A 556 35.26 4.07 19.96
CA TYR A 556 35.15 5.16 18.98
C TYR A 556 36.10 4.96 17.79
N ARG A 557 37.33 4.50 18.03
CA ARG A 557 38.26 4.15 16.95
C ARG A 557 37.74 3.01 16.08
N ALA A 558 37.04 2.04 16.67
CA ALA A 558 36.37 0.98 15.91
C ALA A 558 35.22 1.53 15.05
N ALA A 559 34.36 2.38 15.62
CA ALA A 559 33.29 3.06 14.89
C ALA A 559 33.84 3.89 13.71
N ILE A 560 34.90 4.70 13.91
CA ILE A 560 35.54 5.48 12.83
C ILE A 560 36.14 4.59 11.74
N ARG A 561 36.65 3.40 12.07
CA ARG A 561 37.14 2.46 11.04
C ARG A 561 36.00 1.96 10.15
N LEU A 562 34.81 1.80 10.71
CA LEU A 562 33.63 1.34 9.98
C LEU A 562 33.05 2.49 9.15
N HIS A 563 32.81 3.65 9.76
CA HIS A 563 32.33 4.86 9.08
C HIS A 563 33.31 6.04 9.30
N PRO A 564 34.27 6.24 8.38
CA PRO A 564 35.30 7.28 8.53
C PRO A 564 34.79 8.72 8.35
N ASP A 565 33.58 8.90 7.82
CA ASP A 565 32.98 10.20 7.51
C ASP A 565 31.91 10.61 8.53
N ASP A 566 31.92 10.06 9.75
CA ASP A 566 31.00 10.46 10.83
C ASP A 566 31.61 11.52 11.77
N ALA A 567 31.11 12.76 11.65
CA ALA A 567 31.62 13.90 12.41
C ALA A 567 31.37 13.77 13.93
N ASN A 568 30.27 13.16 14.34
CA ASN A 568 29.91 13.00 15.76
C ASN A 568 30.90 12.06 16.46
N THR A 569 31.23 10.93 15.84
CA THR A 569 32.18 9.95 16.37
C THR A 569 33.58 10.54 16.45
N GLU A 570 34.02 11.30 15.43
CA GLU A 570 35.29 12.03 15.45
C GLU A 570 35.32 13.06 16.61
N ALA A 571 34.23 13.82 16.81
CA ALA A 571 34.14 14.78 17.91
C ALA A 571 34.13 14.10 19.28
N ASN A 572 33.40 13.00 19.46
CA ASN A 572 33.32 12.29 20.73
C ASN A 572 34.64 11.57 21.07
N LEU A 573 35.35 11.03 20.08
CA LEU A 573 36.72 10.54 20.26
C LEU A 573 37.64 11.67 20.71
N GLY A 574 37.55 12.84 20.07
CA GLY A 574 38.31 14.02 20.47
C GLY A 574 38.06 14.40 21.93
N SER A 575 36.81 14.39 22.38
CA SER A 575 36.44 14.67 23.78
C SER A 575 37.05 13.64 24.73
N ALA A 576 36.90 12.34 24.46
CA ALA A 576 37.48 11.30 25.31
C ALA A 576 39.03 11.35 25.36
N LEU A 577 39.69 11.74 24.26
CA LEU A 577 41.13 11.98 24.23
C LEU A 577 41.53 13.20 25.06
N ALA A 578 40.72 14.26 25.08
CA ALA A 578 40.98 15.44 25.89
C ALA A 578 40.90 15.12 27.39
N GLU A 579 39.89 14.35 27.81
CA GLU A 579 39.72 13.89 29.20
C GLU A 579 40.88 12.99 29.67
N THR A 580 41.57 12.31 28.75
CA THR A 580 42.78 11.52 29.05
C THR A 580 44.09 12.31 28.90
N GLY A 581 44.01 13.63 28.72
CA GLY A 581 45.16 14.53 28.61
C GLY A 581 45.89 14.51 27.26
N LYS A 582 45.37 13.77 26.26
CA LYS A 582 45.95 13.65 24.91
C LYS A 582 45.52 14.80 24.01
N LEU A 583 45.71 16.04 24.48
CA LEU A 583 45.18 17.26 23.83
C LEU A 583 45.62 17.43 22.37
N SER A 584 46.83 16.97 22.01
CA SER A 584 47.32 17.04 20.63
C SER A 584 46.58 16.09 19.68
N GLU A 585 46.24 14.89 20.14
CA GLU A 585 45.42 13.94 19.36
C GLU A 585 43.97 14.41 19.30
N ALA A 586 43.41 14.84 20.45
CA ALA A 586 42.06 15.40 20.54
C ALA A 586 41.84 16.54 19.53
N LYS A 587 42.79 17.48 19.46
CA LYS A 587 42.79 18.57 18.48
C LYS A 587 42.64 18.07 17.04
N GLN A 588 43.40 17.05 16.65
CA GLN A 588 43.34 16.51 15.29
C GLN A 588 41.96 15.93 14.96
N HIS A 589 41.35 15.21 15.90
CA HIS A 589 40.02 14.63 15.77
C HIS A 589 38.92 15.69 15.68
N PHE A 590 38.97 16.74 16.51
CA PHE A 590 38.06 17.89 16.36
C PHE A 590 38.21 18.60 15.01
N GLU A 591 39.43 18.76 14.52
CA GLU A 591 39.67 19.31 13.17
C GLU A 591 39.14 18.38 12.07
N ARG A 592 39.12 17.05 12.26
CA ARG A 592 38.49 16.12 11.31
C ARG A 592 36.97 16.28 11.32
N ALA A 593 36.37 16.29 12.50
CA ALA A 593 34.94 16.50 12.68
C ALA A 593 34.48 17.79 11.97
N LEU A 594 35.23 18.89 12.11
CA LEU A 594 34.94 20.16 11.44
C LEU A 594 35.22 20.18 9.93
N ARG A 595 36.06 19.26 9.41
CA ARG A 595 36.20 19.07 7.96
C ARG A 595 35.01 18.31 7.37
N ILE A 596 34.44 17.37 8.13
CA ILE A 596 33.26 16.59 7.74
C ILE A 596 32.00 17.46 7.86
N ASP A 597 31.80 18.07 9.03
CA ASP A 597 30.72 19.04 9.30
C ASP A 597 31.30 20.36 9.83
N PRO A 598 31.44 21.39 8.96
CA PRO A 598 31.91 22.72 9.36
C PRO A 598 31.06 23.41 10.43
N HIS A 599 29.82 22.97 10.66
CA HIS A 599 28.92 23.52 11.66
C HIS A 599 28.89 22.73 12.97
N HIS A 600 29.69 21.67 13.10
CA HIS A 600 29.69 20.82 14.29
C HIS A 600 30.04 21.61 15.57
N LYS A 601 29.06 21.78 16.45
CA LYS A 601 29.16 22.66 17.61
C LYS A 601 30.18 22.17 18.64
N LEU A 602 30.07 20.91 19.07
CA LEU A 602 30.94 20.30 20.09
C LEU A 602 32.42 20.39 19.71
N ALA A 603 32.77 19.98 18.50
CA ALA A 603 34.14 20.03 17.99
C ALA A 603 34.71 21.46 17.99
N ARG A 604 33.92 22.46 17.61
CA ARG A 604 34.33 23.87 17.61
C ARG A 604 34.61 24.38 19.03
N GLU A 605 33.68 24.13 19.95
CA GLU A 605 33.79 24.58 21.34
C GLU A 605 35.00 23.95 22.04
N ASN A 606 35.22 22.65 21.85
CA ASN A 606 36.37 21.96 22.43
C ASN A 606 37.70 22.37 21.77
N LEU A 607 37.73 22.63 20.47
CA LEU A 607 38.93 23.11 19.79
C LEU A 607 39.34 24.51 20.28
N GLU A 608 38.35 25.39 20.49
CA GLU A 608 38.57 26.70 21.10
C GLU A 608 39.09 26.59 22.54
N GLN A 609 38.54 25.65 23.32
CA GLN A 609 38.99 25.39 24.68
C GLN A 609 40.46 24.91 24.71
N ILE A 610 40.81 23.90 23.91
CA ILE A 610 42.19 23.42 23.79
C ILE A 610 43.14 24.55 23.34
N ALA A 611 42.70 25.41 22.41
CA ALA A 611 43.51 26.54 21.97
C ALA A 611 43.73 27.60 23.06
N ARG A 612 42.79 27.76 24.01
CA ARG A 612 42.97 28.60 25.20
C ARG A 612 43.95 27.96 26.18
N ASP A 613 43.80 26.67 26.44
CA ASP A 613 44.61 25.94 27.42
C ASP A 613 46.08 25.83 26.99
N LEU A 614 46.33 25.68 25.68
CA LEU A 614 47.69 25.71 25.12
C LEU A 614 48.32 27.11 25.12
N LYS A 615 47.52 28.18 25.19
CA LYS A 615 48.02 29.58 25.28
C LYS A 615 48.29 30.02 26.72
N ASN A 616 47.61 29.42 27.70
CA ASN A 616 47.77 29.68 29.13
C ASN A 616 48.02 28.36 29.88
N PRO A 617 49.19 27.73 29.74
CA PRO A 617 49.53 26.57 30.56
C PRO A 617 49.54 27.03 32.03
N GLN A 618 48.56 26.59 32.84
CA GLN A 618 48.60 26.83 34.28
C GLN A 618 49.83 26.11 34.87
N GLU A 619 50.60 26.85 35.67
CA GLU A 619 51.81 26.40 36.40
C GLU A 619 51.56 25.22 37.35
#